data_AF-A0A521HGJ8-F1
#
_entry.id   AF-A0A521HGJ8-F1
#
_cell.length_a   1.000
_cell.length_b   1.000
_cell.length_c   1.000
_cell.angle_alpha   90.00
_cell.angle_beta   90.00
_cell.angle_gamma   90.00
#
_symmetry.space_group_name_H-M   'P 1'
#
loop_
_entity.id
_entity.type
_entity.pdbx_description
1 polymer ?
#
loop_
_entity_poly.entity_id
_entity_poly.type
_entity_poly.pdbx_seq_one_letter_code
_entity_poly.pdbx_strand_id
1 'polypeptide(L)'
;MQNCRSADVFAGEFNGTQIVVGGLTAPNVYADPSVTSCGSAPCPWDFRISNAFLNSTPIVGDEVLNAEIHRAEYYAFFVRTNAAGFPSLWMLRFQRGNTNLMAAPEELVQGVENMQLRFGVDTSADPSGDGAVDEYRTAEGVVAGATDDLILDANWRRVLSVHIGMLIRSPERAGVTGSRTYELMGVTLPATTDGAIRETYETTVALRNRQFNS
;
A
#
# COMPACT_ATOMS: atom_id res chain seq x y z
N MET A 1 -24.48 4.73 -2.29
CA MET A 1 -23.07 5.09 -2.53
C MET A 1 -22.38 5.05 -1.18
N GLN A 2 -21.61 3.99 -0.91
CA GLN A 2 -20.88 3.84 0.36
C GLN A 2 -19.81 4.93 0.44
N ASN A 3 -19.79 5.62 1.57
CA ASN A 3 -18.87 6.69 1.88
C ASN A 3 -17.65 6.06 2.59
N CYS A 4 -16.57 5.80 1.85
CA CYS A 4 -15.35 5.15 2.34
C CYS A 4 -14.44 6.10 3.14
N ARG A 5 -15.01 7.04 3.89
CA ARG A 5 -14.31 8.15 4.57
C ARG A 5 -13.30 7.72 5.64
N SER A 6 -13.36 6.47 6.11
CA SER A 6 -12.35 5.87 6.97
C SER A 6 -12.19 4.38 6.65
N ALA A 7 -10.97 3.98 6.32
CA ALA A 7 -10.57 2.57 6.28
C ALA A 7 -9.62 2.34 7.44
N ASP A 8 -10.11 1.70 8.50
CA ASP A 8 -9.29 1.33 9.66
C ASP A 8 -8.75 -0.10 9.48
N VAL A 9 -7.45 -0.27 9.72
CA VAL A 9 -6.77 -1.58 9.60
C VAL A 9 -6.88 -2.31 10.93
N PHE A 10 -7.78 -3.30 10.99
CA PHE A 10 -7.92 -4.15 12.17
C PHE A 10 -6.90 -5.29 12.16
N ALA A 11 -5.97 -5.27 13.11
CA ALA A 11 -5.11 -6.40 13.38
C ALA A 11 -5.62 -7.21 14.59
N GLY A 12 -6.62 -8.07 14.38
CA GLY A 12 -7.03 -9.11 15.35
C GLY A 12 -6.61 -10.51 14.88
N GLU A 13 -6.21 -11.38 15.81
CA GLU A 13 -6.07 -12.82 15.56
C GLU A 13 -7.33 -13.51 16.10
N PHE A 14 -8.06 -14.22 15.23
CA PHE A 14 -9.25 -14.95 15.62
C PHE A 14 -8.86 -16.36 16.06
N ASN A 15 -9.04 -16.69 17.33
CA ASN A 15 -8.99 -18.07 17.79
C ASN A 15 -10.42 -18.52 18.16
N GLY A 16 -11.19 -18.95 17.16
CA GLY A 16 -12.62 -19.24 17.31
C GLY A 16 -13.49 -17.98 17.37
N THR A 17 -14.63 -18.05 18.08
CA THR A 17 -15.64 -16.98 18.18
C THR A 17 -15.35 -15.93 19.27
N GLN A 18 -14.16 -15.98 19.88
CA GLN A 18 -13.83 -15.23 21.10
C GLN A 18 -12.45 -14.58 20.99
N ILE A 19 -12.29 -13.37 21.54
CA ILE A 19 -11.02 -12.63 21.58
C ILE A 19 -10.67 -12.29 23.04
N VAL A 20 -9.40 -12.46 23.40
CA VAL A 20 -8.82 -12.05 24.70
C VAL A 20 -7.92 -10.85 24.45
N VAL A 21 -8.29 -9.69 24.99
CA VAL A 21 -7.48 -8.46 24.88
C VAL A 21 -6.85 -8.12 26.22
N GLY A 22 -5.55 -7.76 26.22
CA GLY A 22 -4.86 -7.24 27.41
C GLY A 22 -4.35 -8.28 28.42
N GLY A 23 -4.15 -9.54 28.02
CA GLY A 23 -3.52 -10.56 28.86
C GLY A 23 -4.41 -11.11 29.99
N LEU A 24 -5.72 -10.88 29.95
CA LEU A 24 -6.69 -11.44 30.89
C LEU A 24 -6.87 -12.95 30.68
N THR A 25 -7.27 -13.66 31.73
CA THR A 25 -7.45 -15.11 31.70
C THR A 25 -8.80 -15.56 31.13
N ALA A 26 -9.69 -14.62 30.78
CA ALA A 26 -11.00 -14.89 30.21
C ALA A 26 -11.29 -13.99 28.97
N PRO A 27 -12.04 -14.49 27.96
CA PRO A 27 -12.39 -13.72 26.79
C PRO A 27 -13.38 -12.59 27.11
N ASN A 28 -13.15 -11.42 26.53
CA ASN A 28 -13.90 -10.20 26.82
C ASN A 28 -14.52 -9.53 25.58
N VAL A 29 -14.36 -10.14 24.40
CA VAL A 29 -14.97 -9.68 23.14
C VAL A 29 -15.48 -10.89 22.36
N TYR A 30 -16.72 -10.83 21.87
CA TYR A 30 -17.45 -11.94 21.24
C TYR A 30 -18.14 -11.49 19.94
N ALA A 31 -18.07 -12.34 18.89
CA ALA A 31 -18.84 -12.19 17.66
C ALA A 31 -19.95 -13.26 17.69
N ASP A 32 -21.15 -12.87 18.11
CA ASP A 32 -22.08 -13.81 18.76
C ASP A 32 -23.07 -14.52 17.82
N PRO A 33 -23.30 -15.83 18.02
CA PRO A 33 -24.60 -16.43 17.68
C PRO A 33 -25.26 -17.26 18.79
N SER A 34 -24.91 -17.13 20.07
CA SER A 34 -25.58 -17.92 21.13
C SER A 34 -25.46 -17.39 22.58
N VAL A 35 -25.39 -16.06 22.84
CA VAL A 35 -25.06 -15.47 24.17
C VAL A 35 -25.55 -16.36 25.32
N THR A 36 -24.68 -16.89 26.19
CA THR A 36 -25.21 -17.96 27.05
C THR A 36 -26.04 -17.46 28.26
N SER A 37 -25.87 -16.22 28.79
CA SER A 37 -26.88 -15.37 29.53
C SER A 37 -26.30 -14.09 30.18
N CYS A 38 -27.15 -13.10 30.51
CA CYS A 38 -26.81 -11.80 31.16
C CYS A 38 -27.23 -11.67 32.65
N GLY A 39 -27.48 -12.79 33.35
CA GLY A 39 -28.15 -12.73 34.66
C GLY A 39 -29.61 -12.23 34.54
N SER A 40 -30.16 -11.56 35.57
CA SER A 40 -31.57 -11.10 35.61
C SER A 40 -31.84 -9.72 34.99
N ALA A 41 -30.89 -9.15 34.26
CA ALA A 41 -31.00 -7.82 33.65
C ALA A 41 -30.85 -7.90 32.11
N PRO A 42 -31.59 -7.08 31.34
CA PRO A 42 -31.47 -7.06 29.88
C PRO A 42 -30.15 -6.38 29.43
N CYS A 43 -29.41 -7.05 28.54
CA CYS A 43 -28.17 -6.57 27.93
C CYS A 43 -28.46 -5.55 26.80
N PRO A 44 -28.00 -4.29 26.91
CA PRO A 44 -28.06 -3.32 25.83
C PRO A 44 -26.72 -3.35 25.07
N TRP A 45 -26.78 -3.91 23.87
CA TRP A 45 -25.74 -4.01 22.84
C TRP A 45 -24.80 -2.79 22.77
N ASP A 46 -23.50 -3.05 22.86
CA ASP A 46 -22.48 -2.09 22.45
C ASP A 46 -21.28 -2.89 21.92
N PHE A 47 -21.13 -2.96 20.59
CA PHE A 47 -19.92 -3.46 19.96
C PHE A 47 -18.83 -2.43 20.19
N ARG A 48 -18.17 -2.48 21.36
CA ARG A 48 -17.03 -1.60 21.65
C ARG A 48 -15.73 -2.34 21.40
N ILE A 49 -15.10 -2.05 20.26
CA ILE A 49 -13.65 -2.24 20.12
C ILE A 49 -12.97 -1.15 20.96
N SER A 50 -12.96 -1.32 22.28
CA SER A 50 -12.13 -0.48 23.16
C SER A 50 -10.77 -1.16 23.29
N ASN A 51 -9.76 -0.59 22.64
CA ASN A 51 -8.34 -0.91 22.74
C ASN A 51 -7.78 -1.97 21.78
N ALA A 52 -8.18 -1.91 20.50
CA ALA A 52 -7.17 -2.19 19.47
C ALA A 52 -6.22 -0.99 19.45
N PHE A 53 -5.00 -1.14 19.97
CA PHE A 53 -3.96 -0.12 19.84
C PHE A 53 -3.50 -0.07 18.38
N LEU A 54 -4.32 0.52 17.51
CA LEU A 54 -4.00 1.21 16.25
C LEU A 54 -5.31 1.92 15.82
N ASN A 55 -5.36 3.24 16.04
CA ASN A 55 -6.41 4.22 15.74
C ASN A 55 -7.62 4.38 16.70
N SER A 56 -8.03 5.63 16.91
CA SER A 56 -8.70 6.17 18.11
C SER A 56 -10.23 6.26 18.05
N THR A 57 -10.89 5.57 17.13
CA THR A 57 -12.36 5.62 17.00
C THR A 57 -12.96 4.22 17.00
N PRO A 58 -13.67 3.82 18.08
CA PRO A 58 -14.46 2.60 18.05
C PRO A 58 -15.52 2.70 16.95
N ILE A 59 -15.72 1.65 16.17
CA ILE A 59 -16.91 1.52 15.32
C ILE A 59 -18.11 1.35 16.25
N VAL A 60 -18.91 2.40 16.42
CA VAL A 60 -20.16 2.39 17.18
C VAL A 60 -21.30 2.72 16.22
N GLY A 61 -22.31 1.86 16.13
CA GLY A 61 -23.55 2.18 15.43
C GLY A 61 -24.61 1.10 15.58
N ASP A 62 -25.81 1.43 15.09
CA ASP A 62 -27.05 0.67 15.22
C ASP A 62 -27.01 -0.66 14.43
N GLU A 63 -27.93 -1.60 14.68
CA GLU A 63 -28.02 -2.93 14.03
C GLU A 63 -28.19 -2.88 12.49
N VAL A 64 -28.31 -1.67 11.93
CA VAL A 64 -28.40 -1.36 10.49
C VAL A 64 -27.03 -0.99 9.89
N LEU A 65 -25.94 -1.13 10.64
CA LEU A 65 -24.58 -0.94 10.12
C LEU A 65 -24.25 -2.02 9.08
N ASN A 66 -24.31 -1.64 7.80
CA ASN A 66 -23.65 -2.38 6.73
C ASN A 66 -22.14 -2.22 6.89
N ALA A 67 -21.54 -2.99 7.80
CA ALA A 67 -20.10 -3.06 7.98
C ALA A 67 -19.50 -3.99 6.93
N GLU A 68 -18.51 -3.49 6.19
CA GLU A 68 -17.76 -4.27 5.21
C GLU A 68 -16.32 -4.45 5.69
N ILE A 69 -15.86 -5.70 5.75
CA ILE A 69 -14.50 -6.04 6.17
C ILE A 69 -13.66 -6.27 4.92
N HIS A 70 -12.68 -5.40 4.70
CA HIS A 70 -11.70 -5.56 3.64
C HIS A 70 -10.39 -6.11 4.20
N ARG A 71 -9.75 -7.01 3.43
CA ARG A 71 -8.40 -7.47 3.72
C ARG A 71 -7.39 -6.56 3.05
N ALA A 72 -6.52 -5.94 3.84
CA ALA A 72 -5.33 -5.26 3.31
C ALA A 72 -4.26 -6.27 2.93
N GLU A 73 -3.70 -6.12 1.73
CA GLU A 73 -2.53 -6.85 1.26
C GLU A 73 -1.47 -5.85 0.81
N TYR A 74 -0.21 -6.12 1.15
CA TYR A 74 0.92 -5.27 0.79
C TYR A 74 1.81 -5.96 -0.23
N TYR A 75 2.28 -5.18 -1.18
CA TYR A 75 3.14 -5.60 -2.27
C TYR A 75 4.31 -4.63 -2.39
N ALA A 76 5.52 -5.15 -2.56
CA ALA A 76 6.69 -4.35 -2.91
C ALA A 76 7.21 -4.79 -4.28
N PHE A 77 7.36 -3.83 -5.19
CA PHE A 77 7.98 -4.04 -6.50
C PHE A 77 9.40 -3.49 -6.48
N PHE A 78 10.35 -4.26 -7.00
CA PHE A 78 11.75 -3.83 -7.02
C PHE A 78 12.52 -4.48 -8.16
N VAL A 79 13.61 -3.85 -8.57
CA VAL A 79 14.50 -4.37 -9.61
C VAL A 79 15.64 -5.14 -8.96
N ARG A 80 15.88 -6.37 -9.43
CA ARG A 80 16.96 -7.23 -8.95
C ARG A 80 17.44 -8.15 -10.08
N THR A 81 18.73 -8.46 -10.07
CA THR A 81 19.33 -9.47 -10.95
C THR A 81 18.86 -10.88 -10.61
N ASN A 82 18.37 -11.60 -11.62
CA ASN A 82 17.95 -12.99 -11.50
C ASN A 82 19.14 -13.97 -11.50
N ALA A 83 18.86 -15.26 -11.31
CA ALA A 83 19.89 -16.30 -11.22
C ALA A 83 20.74 -16.43 -12.50
N ALA A 84 20.20 -16.04 -13.66
CA ALA A 84 20.90 -16.05 -14.94
C ALA A 84 21.70 -14.75 -15.20
N GLY A 85 21.75 -13.81 -14.25
CA GLY A 85 22.49 -12.56 -14.38
C GLY A 85 21.74 -11.45 -15.12
N PHE A 86 20.43 -11.62 -15.34
CA PHE A 86 19.60 -10.62 -16.02
C PHE A 86 18.86 -9.75 -14.99
N PRO A 87 18.89 -8.42 -15.12
CA PRO A 87 18.08 -7.53 -14.30
C PRO A 87 16.60 -7.78 -14.62
N SER A 88 15.78 -7.86 -13.58
CA SER A 88 14.38 -8.27 -13.69
C SER A 88 13.54 -7.52 -12.66
N LEU A 89 12.24 -7.37 -12.96
CA LEU A 89 11.26 -6.84 -12.03
C LEU A 89 10.76 -7.96 -11.14
N TRP A 90 10.81 -7.73 -9.83
CA TRP A 90 10.37 -8.65 -8.81
C TRP A 90 9.21 -8.07 -8.03
N MET A 91 8.39 -8.96 -7.48
CA MET A 91 7.33 -8.63 -6.55
C MET A 91 7.50 -9.44 -5.27
N LEU A 92 7.35 -8.75 -4.15
CA LEU A 92 7.33 -9.34 -2.82
C LEU A 92 5.96 -9.11 -2.19
N ARG A 93 5.36 -10.20 -1.73
CA ARG A 93 4.11 -10.19 -0.97
C ARG A 93 4.42 -10.25 0.52
N PHE A 94 3.80 -9.37 1.30
CA PHE A 94 3.91 -9.43 2.75
C PHE A 94 2.90 -10.43 3.32
N GLN A 95 3.37 -11.34 4.16
CA GLN A 95 2.55 -12.37 4.80
C GLN A 95 2.29 -12.00 6.26
N ARG A 96 1.03 -12.16 6.70
CA ARG A 96 0.62 -11.96 8.08
C ARG A 96 0.59 -13.30 8.82
N GLY A 97 1.07 -13.33 10.07
CA GLY A 97 0.95 -14.51 10.96
C GLY A 97 2.14 -15.47 10.97
N ASN A 98 3.24 -15.14 10.29
CA ASN A 98 4.51 -15.86 10.40
C ASN A 98 5.54 -14.94 11.08
N THR A 99 6.52 -15.52 11.78
CA THR A 99 7.69 -14.78 12.29
C THR A 99 8.48 -14.12 11.16
N ASN A 100 8.36 -14.63 9.93
CA ASN A 100 8.83 -13.98 8.72
C ASN A 100 7.68 -13.29 7.97
N LEU A 101 7.68 -11.96 7.99
CA LEU A 101 6.67 -11.12 7.33
C LEU A 101 6.81 -11.09 5.79
N MET A 102 7.90 -11.63 5.25
CA MET A 102 8.26 -11.53 3.83
C MET A 102 8.15 -12.91 3.18
N ALA A 103 7.30 -13.04 2.16
CA ALA A 103 7.32 -14.21 1.29
C ALA A 103 8.63 -14.29 0.49
N ALA A 104 8.87 -15.42 -0.18
CA ALA A 104 9.91 -15.45 -1.21
C ALA A 104 9.53 -14.48 -2.35
N PRO A 105 10.42 -13.57 -2.78
CA PRO A 105 10.15 -12.71 -3.93
C PRO A 105 9.94 -13.53 -5.20
N GLU A 106 9.00 -13.07 -6.04
CA GLU A 106 8.66 -13.67 -7.33
C GLU A 106 9.19 -12.80 -8.48
N GLU A 107 9.83 -13.41 -9.47
CA GLU A 107 10.26 -12.73 -10.70
C GLU A 107 9.04 -12.56 -11.62
N LEU A 108 8.71 -11.31 -11.98
CA LEU A 108 7.58 -11.01 -12.85
C LEU A 108 8.00 -10.89 -14.31
N VAL A 109 9.01 -10.05 -14.56
CA VAL A 109 9.43 -9.69 -15.92
C VAL A 109 10.94 -9.60 -15.97
N GLN A 110 11.55 -10.44 -16.80
CA GLN A 110 12.98 -10.35 -17.12
C GLN A 110 13.25 -9.12 -17.99
N GLY A 111 14.39 -8.48 -17.78
CA GLY A 111 14.86 -7.37 -18.62
C GLY A 111 14.51 -5.98 -18.10
N VAL A 112 13.85 -5.84 -16.95
CA VAL A 112 13.67 -4.53 -16.34
C VAL A 112 14.96 -4.12 -15.64
N GLU A 113 15.66 -3.12 -16.16
CA GLU A 113 16.96 -2.65 -15.66
C GLU A 113 16.83 -1.51 -14.65
N ASN A 114 15.82 -0.68 -14.82
CA ASN A 114 15.57 0.46 -13.96
C ASN A 114 14.08 0.71 -13.84
N MET A 115 13.65 1.09 -12.65
CA MET A 115 12.28 1.54 -12.37
C MET A 115 12.38 2.84 -11.58
N GLN A 116 11.72 3.86 -12.08
CA GLN A 116 11.61 5.17 -11.45
C GLN A 116 10.14 5.43 -11.13
N LEU A 117 9.88 6.16 -10.05
CA LEU A 117 8.54 6.51 -9.61
C LEU A 117 8.46 8.02 -9.32
N ARG A 118 7.38 8.64 -9.78
CA ARG A 118 6.97 9.99 -9.39
C ARG A 118 5.53 9.94 -8.89
N PHE A 119 5.22 10.73 -7.88
CA PHE A 119 3.92 10.74 -7.22
C PHE A 119 3.18 12.01 -7.61
N GLY A 120 1.99 11.85 -8.19
CA GLY A 120 1.11 12.97 -8.51
C GLY A 120 0.40 13.45 -7.24
N VAL A 121 0.70 14.69 -6.85
CA VAL A 121 0.26 15.30 -5.59
C VAL A 121 -0.75 16.40 -5.88
N ASP A 122 -1.83 16.41 -5.11
CA ASP A 122 -2.73 17.56 -4.97
C ASP A 122 -2.08 18.57 -4.02
N THR A 123 -1.91 19.82 -4.45
CA THR A 123 -1.25 20.89 -3.68
C THR A 123 -2.17 22.06 -3.37
N SER A 124 -3.48 21.90 -3.61
CA SER A 124 -4.50 22.89 -3.29
C SER A 124 -4.44 23.36 -1.83
N ALA A 125 -4.86 24.61 -1.60
CA ALA A 125 -4.85 25.19 -0.26
C ALA A 125 -5.82 24.50 0.72
N ASP A 126 -6.83 23.78 0.19
CA ASP A 126 -7.74 22.99 1.00
C ASP A 126 -7.00 21.79 1.62
N PRO A 127 -7.04 21.61 2.96
CA PRO A 127 -6.49 20.42 3.61
C PRO A 127 -7.09 19.09 3.10
N SER A 128 -8.32 19.08 2.58
CA SER A 128 -8.92 17.87 2.00
C SER A 128 -8.49 17.58 0.55
N GLY A 129 -7.85 18.54 -0.11
CA GLY A 129 -7.62 18.48 -1.55
C GLY A 129 -8.86 18.83 -2.38
N ASP A 130 -8.66 19.17 -3.65
CA ASP A 130 -9.72 19.31 -4.65
C ASP A 130 -9.82 18.07 -5.58
N GLY A 131 -8.95 17.08 -5.35
CA GLY A 131 -8.97 15.81 -6.07
C GLY A 131 -8.27 15.87 -7.44
N ALA A 132 -7.56 16.95 -7.74
CA ALA A 132 -6.75 17.11 -8.93
C ALA A 132 -5.25 16.92 -8.64
N VAL A 133 -4.52 16.34 -9.59
CA VAL A 133 -3.05 16.30 -9.53
C VAL A 133 -2.52 17.61 -10.08
N ASP A 134 -1.80 18.37 -9.25
CA ASP A 134 -1.17 19.62 -9.66
C ASP A 134 0.25 19.40 -10.17
N GLU A 135 1.00 18.51 -9.51
CA GLU A 135 2.41 18.26 -9.83
C GLU A 135 2.88 16.84 -9.47
N TYR A 136 4.05 16.47 -10.01
CA TYR A 136 4.69 15.18 -9.75
C TYR A 136 5.98 15.34 -8.95
N ARG A 137 6.06 14.70 -7.79
CA ARG A 137 7.20 14.76 -6.86
C ARG A 137 7.91 13.40 -6.73
N THR A 138 9.16 13.38 -6.26
CA THR A 138 9.78 12.14 -5.75
C THR A 138 9.18 11.77 -4.40
N ALA A 139 9.46 10.56 -3.90
CA ALA A 139 9.08 10.18 -2.54
C ALA A 139 9.65 11.17 -1.51
N GLU A 140 10.90 11.57 -1.66
CA GLU A 140 11.56 12.57 -0.80
C GLU A 140 10.84 13.93 -0.87
N GLY A 141 10.38 14.33 -2.05
CA GLY A 141 9.60 15.56 -2.23
C GLY A 141 8.19 15.51 -1.63
N VAL A 142 7.57 14.33 -1.54
CA VAL A 142 6.28 14.14 -0.86
C VAL A 142 6.44 14.31 0.66
N VAL A 143 7.51 13.75 1.22
CA VAL A 143 7.75 13.77 2.68
C VAL A 143 8.55 15.00 3.15
N ALA A 144 8.94 15.87 2.23
CA ALA A 144 9.73 17.05 2.55
C ALA A 144 9.04 17.92 3.61
N GLY A 145 9.76 18.24 4.69
CA GLY A 145 9.24 19.06 5.78
C GLY A 145 8.30 18.33 6.77
N ALA A 146 8.04 17.04 6.59
CA ALA A 146 7.32 16.25 7.59
C ALA A 146 8.16 16.12 8.87
N THR A 147 7.62 16.58 10.00
CA THR A 147 8.30 16.55 11.32
C THR A 147 7.82 15.42 12.22
N ASP A 148 6.69 14.80 11.88
CA ASP A 148 6.08 13.69 12.61
C ASP A 148 5.23 12.81 11.67
N ASP A 149 4.74 11.70 12.21
CA ASP A 149 3.96 10.70 11.47
C ASP A 149 2.60 11.22 11.00
N LEU A 150 2.02 12.21 11.69
CA LEU A 150 0.73 12.80 11.29
C LEU A 150 0.87 13.64 10.02
N ILE A 151 1.95 14.43 9.95
CA ILE A 151 2.27 15.21 8.74
C ILE A 151 2.69 14.28 7.61
N LEU A 152 3.42 13.20 7.92
CA LEU A 152 3.78 12.19 6.94
C LEU A 152 2.52 11.56 6.31
N ASP A 153 1.57 11.12 7.13
CA ASP A 153 0.30 10.55 6.66
C ASP A 153 -0.50 11.58 5.85
N ALA A 154 -0.62 12.82 6.33
CA ALA A 154 -1.31 13.89 5.62
C ALA A 154 -0.71 14.15 4.23
N ASN A 155 0.62 14.23 4.11
CA ASN A 155 1.28 14.43 2.82
C ASN A 155 1.01 13.25 1.87
N TRP A 156 1.10 12.02 2.38
CA TRP A 156 0.81 10.85 1.56
C TRP A 156 -0.66 10.79 1.15
N ARG A 157 -1.62 11.21 1.97
CA ARG A 157 -3.04 11.28 1.58
C ARG A 157 -3.30 12.15 0.36
N ARG A 158 -2.46 13.17 0.12
CA ARG A 158 -2.54 14.06 -1.06
C ARG A 158 -1.99 13.45 -2.34
N VAL A 159 -1.43 12.23 -2.30
CA VAL A 159 -0.96 11.51 -3.49
C VAL A 159 -2.12 10.78 -4.17
N LEU A 160 -2.46 11.21 -5.38
CA LEU A 160 -3.60 10.72 -6.15
C LEU A 160 -3.21 9.84 -7.33
N SER A 161 -1.96 9.87 -7.78
CA SER A 161 -1.47 9.03 -8.88
C SER A 161 0.01 8.70 -8.75
N VAL A 162 0.46 7.71 -9.50
CA VAL A 162 1.88 7.35 -9.64
C VAL A 162 2.23 7.32 -11.11
N HIS A 163 3.22 8.10 -11.51
CA HIS A 163 3.87 8.04 -12.81
C HIS A 163 5.08 7.12 -12.71
N ILE A 164 5.04 6.04 -13.47
CA ILE A 164 5.99 4.93 -13.43
C ILE A 164 6.79 4.97 -14.73
N GLY A 165 8.11 5.04 -14.61
CA GLY A 165 9.04 4.91 -15.72
C GLY A 165 9.85 3.63 -15.58
N MET A 166 10.06 2.90 -16.68
CA MET A 166 10.91 1.71 -16.72
C MET A 166 11.88 1.76 -17.90
N LEU A 167 13.09 1.27 -17.68
CA LEU A 167 14.05 0.94 -18.74
C LEU A 167 14.05 -0.57 -18.92
N ILE A 168 13.68 -1.03 -20.11
CA ILE A 168 13.54 -2.45 -20.43
C ILE A 168 14.57 -2.82 -21.48
N ARG A 169 15.30 -3.92 -21.25
CA ARG A 169 16.20 -4.54 -22.22
C ARG A 169 15.57 -5.76 -22.86
N SER A 170 15.96 -6.01 -24.10
CA SER A 170 15.71 -7.26 -24.79
C SER A 170 16.41 -8.44 -24.08
N PRO A 171 15.82 -9.65 -24.12
CA PRO A 171 16.42 -10.84 -23.54
C PRO A 171 17.66 -11.29 -24.33
N GLU A 172 17.65 -11.10 -25.65
CA GLU A 172 18.72 -11.49 -26.56
C GLU A 172 19.54 -10.29 -27.05
N ARG A 173 20.80 -10.58 -27.41
CA ARG A 173 21.70 -9.59 -28.01
C ARG A 173 21.24 -9.27 -29.44
N ALA A 174 21.07 -8.00 -29.75
CA ALA A 174 20.71 -7.51 -31.08
C ALA A 174 21.88 -6.82 -31.81
N GLY A 175 23.11 -6.97 -31.29
CA GLY A 175 24.31 -6.42 -31.92
C GLY A 175 24.49 -4.91 -31.74
N VAL A 176 23.82 -4.30 -30.76
CA VAL A 176 24.01 -2.88 -30.43
C VAL A 176 25.46 -2.64 -29.99
N THR A 177 26.11 -1.61 -30.53
CA THR A 177 27.49 -1.25 -30.20
C THR A 177 27.58 0.14 -29.58
N GLY A 178 28.62 0.34 -28.77
CA GLY A 178 28.89 1.62 -28.10
C GLY A 178 28.13 1.80 -26.78
N SER A 179 28.63 2.72 -25.96
CA SER A 179 27.93 3.17 -24.76
C SER A 179 26.74 4.04 -25.16
N ARG A 180 25.61 3.86 -24.49
CA ARG A 180 24.39 4.66 -24.69
C ARG A 180 23.84 5.12 -23.36
N THR A 181 23.14 6.25 -23.41
CA THR A 181 22.35 6.77 -22.30
C THR A 181 20.88 6.82 -22.69
N TYR A 182 20.01 6.64 -21.72
CA TYR A 182 18.56 6.68 -21.89
C TYR A 182 17.98 7.70 -20.93
N GLU A 183 17.05 8.52 -21.40
CA GLU A 183 16.32 9.46 -20.55
C GLU A 183 15.04 8.80 -20.04
N LEU A 184 14.86 8.79 -18.72
CA LEU A 184 13.67 8.24 -18.07
C LEU A 184 13.19 9.21 -17.00
N MET A 185 12.00 9.81 -17.18
CA MET A 185 11.44 10.80 -16.26
C MET A 185 12.43 11.91 -15.84
N GLY A 186 13.21 12.40 -16.81
CA GLY A 186 14.22 13.44 -16.62
C GLY A 186 15.52 12.97 -15.95
N VAL A 187 15.72 11.66 -15.81
CA VAL A 187 16.95 11.06 -15.29
C VAL A 187 17.70 10.38 -16.43
N THR A 188 18.94 10.80 -16.65
CA THR A 188 19.86 10.15 -17.59
C THR A 188 20.40 8.86 -16.98
N LEU A 189 20.06 7.72 -17.57
CA LEU A 189 20.49 6.39 -17.16
C LEU A 189 21.60 5.87 -18.09
N PRO A 190 22.77 5.48 -17.56
CA PRO A 190 23.78 4.78 -18.36
C PRO A 190 23.32 3.34 -18.64
N ALA A 191 23.54 2.85 -19.86
CA ALA A 191 23.29 1.46 -20.22
C ALA A 191 24.58 0.65 -20.31
N THR A 192 24.50 -0.63 -19.91
CA THR A 192 25.61 -1.58 -20.08
C THR A 192 25.83 -1.90 -21.56
N THR A 193 27.09 -1.94 -21.99
CA THR A 193 27.47 -2.32 -23.37
C THR A 193 27.43 -3.84 -23.55
N ASP A 194 26.24 -4.43 -23.52
CA ASP A 194 26.00 -5.86 -23.70
C ASP A 194 25.45 -6.22 -25.10
N GLY A 195 25.08 -5.21 -25.88
CA GLY A 195 24.52 -5.35 -27.22
C GLY A 195 23.03 -5.68 -27.26
N ALA A 196 22.33 -5.58 -26.14
CA ALA A 196 20.87 -5.61 -26.09
C ALA A 196 20.28 -4.27 -26.55
N ILE A 197 19.13 -4.34 -27.23
CA ILE A 197 18.26 -3.17 -27.43
C ILE A 197 17.57 -2.86 -26.11
N ARG A 198 17.43 -1.57 -25.80
CA ARG A 198 16.68 -1.07 -24.66
C ARG A 198 15.67 -0.02 -25.11
N GLU A 199 14.54 -0.02 -24.45
CA GLU A 199 13.46 0.96 -24.62
C GLU A 199 13.00 1.49 -23.27
N THR A 200 12.59 2.75 -23.25
CA THR A 200 11.98 3.38 -22.09
C THR A 200 10.47 3.32 -22.23
N TYR A 201 9.79 2.99 -21.14
CA TYR A 201 8.33 2.95 -21.06
C TYR A 201 7.87 3.77 -19.88
N GLU A 202 6.85 4.60 -20.09
CA GLU A 202 6.30 5.48 -19.07
C GLU A 202 4.77 5.32 -19.04
N THR A 203 4.18 5.23 -17.85
CA THR A 203 2.74 5.12 -17.67
C THR A 203 2.29 5.71 -16.34
N THR A 204 1.09 6.28 -16.32
CA THR A 204 0.50 6.89 -15.11
C THR A 204 -0.69 6.09 -14.64
N VAL A 205 -0.68 5.72 -13.36
CA VAL A 205 -1.76 4.97 -12.70
C VAL A 205 -2.42 5.88 -11.65
N ALA A 206 -3.74 6.05 -11.75
CA ALA A 206 -4.52 6.78 -10.76
C ALA A 206 -4.89 5.90 -9.55
N LEU A 207 -4.75 6.46 -8.35
CA LEU A 207 -5.06 5.80 -7.08
C LEU A 207 -6.52 6.11 -6.68
N ARG A 208 -7.47 5.41 -7.30
CA ARG A 208 -8.91 5.70 -7.16
C ARG A 208 -9.45 5.56 -5.74
N ASN A 209 -8.89 4.67 -4.92
CA ASN A 209 -9.31 4.55 -3.50
C ASN A 209 -9.01 5.82 -2.69
N ARG A 210 -8.16 6.72 -3.20
CA ARG A 210 -7.90 8.04 -2.60
C ARG A 210 -8.68 9.17 -3.27
N GLN A 211 -9.07 9.02 -4.53
CA GLN A 211 -9.75 10.05 -5.31
C GLN A 211 -11.23 10.26 -4.94
N PHE A 212 -11.88 9.27 -4.31
CA PHE A 212 -13.31 9.32 -3.95
C PHE A 212 -13.60 9.72 -2.49
N ASN A 213 -12.60 10.24 -1.77
CA ASN A 213 -12.73 10.64 -0.37
C ASN A 213 -12.60 12.16 -0.11
N SER A 214 -12.54 13.00 -1.15
CA SER A 214 -12.65 14.47 -1.06
C SER A 214 -14.10 14.90 -0.82
#